data_AF-A0A1M5PAJ8-F1
#
_entry.id   AF-A0A1M5PAJ8-F1
#
_cell.length_a   1.000
_cell.length_b   1.000
_cell.length_c   1.000
_cell.angle_alpha   90.00
_cell.angle_beta   90.00
_cell.angle_gamma   90.00
#
_symmetry.space_group_name_H-M   'P 1'
#
loop_
_entity.id
_entity.type
_entity.pdbx_description
1 polymer ?
#
loop_
_entity_poly.entity_id
_entity_poly.type
_entity_poly.pdbx_seq_one_letter_code
_entity_poly.pdbx_strand_id
1 'polypeptide(L)'
;MATINIDQLAGDIVDALRGEITTGFQAISTFARNQSRRLAAQAALIAEGGITGQLDAEMLRFFDDQLKTMARNFARAVAERTMITLQRAWNAITDVVWGAVNAALGTVGIGGLPMPALGTR
;
A
#
# COMPACT_ATOMS: atom_id res chain seq x y z
N MET A 1 -33.16 -1.31 23.34
CA MET A 1 -31.82 -1.94 23.30
C MET A 1 -31.24 -1.66 21.92
N ALA A 2 -30.00 -1.18 21.82
CA ALA A 2 -29.37 -1.00 20.52
C ALA A 2 -29.06 -2.37 19.92
N THR A 3 -29.89 -2.81 19.00
CA THR A 3 -29.68 -4.04 18.24
C THR A 3 -28.80 -3.71 17.05
N ILE A 4 -27.68 -4.42 16.89
CA ILE A 4 -26.82 -4.28 15.71
C ILE A 4 -27.61 -4.74 14.48
N ASN A 5 -27.72 -3.88 13.47
CA ASN A 5 -28.23 -4.25 12.17
C ASN A 5 -27.10 -4.95 11.38
N ILE A 6 -27.27 -6.24 11.14
CA ILE A 6 -26.26 -7.09 10.49
C ILE A 6 -25.97 -6.63 9.05
N ASP A 7 -27.01 -6.30 8.28
CA ASP A 7 -26.85 -5.92 6.87
C ASP A 7 -26.15 -4.56 6.75
N GLN A 8 -26.51 -3.61 7.61
CA GLN A 8 -25.83 -2.31 7.67
C GLN A 8 -24.36 -2.48 8.06
N LEU A 9 -24.08 -3.25 9.12
CA LEU A 9 -22.71 -3.47 9.59
C LEU A 9 -21.86 -4.18 8.52
N ALA A 10 -22.44 -5.18 7.83
CA ALA A 10 -21.77 -5.85 6.72
C ALA A 10 -21.44 -4.88 5.58
N GLY A 11 -22.37 -3.98 5.24
CA GLY A 11 -22.15 -2.90 4.28
C GLY A 11 -21.02 -1.97 4.71
N ASP A 12 -21.06 -1.48 5.94
CA ASP A 12 -20.07 -0.55 6.49
C ASP A 12 -18.64 -1.16 6.50
N ILE A 13 -18.52 -2.46 6.80
CA ILE A 13 -17.24 -3.19 6.75
C ILE A 13 -16.69 -3.21 5.32
N VAL A 14 -17.54 -3.54 4.34
CA VAL A 14 -17.13 -3.61 2.93
C VAL A 14 -16.73 -2.22 2.42
N ASP A 15 -17.46 -1.18 2.80
CA ASP A 15 -17.17 0.19 2.39
C ASP A 15 -15.86 0.72 3.01
N ALA A 16 -15.62 0.44 4.30
CA ALA A 16 -14.36 0.77 4.96
C ALA A 16 -13.16 0.07 4.30
N LEU A 17 -13.29 -1.25 4.04
CA LEU A 17 -12.28 -2.01 3.31
C LEU A 17 -12.02 -1.42 1.92
N ARG A 18 -13.09 -1.15 1.15
CA ARG A 18 -12.99 -0.60 -0.20
C ARG A 18 -12.30 0.76 -0.20
N GLY A 19 -12.60 1.61 0.76
CA GLY A 19 -11.99 2.95 0.90
C GLY A 19 -10.47 2.88 1.02
N GLU A 20 -9.97 2.04 1.92
CA GLU A 20 -8.53 1.88 2.15
C GLU A 20 -7.81 1.22 0.97
N ILE A 21 -8.40 0.16 0.39
CA ILE A 21 -7.81 -0.52 -0.77
C ILE A 21 -7.76 0.41 -1.99
N THR A 22 -8.82 1.19 -2.25
CA THR A 22 -8.87 2.12 -3.38
C THR A 22 -7.82 3.21 -3.23
N THR A 23 -7.75 3.83 -2.05
CA THR A 23 -6.77 4.87 -1.73
C THR A 23 -5.34 4.34 -1.84
N GLY A 24 -5.08 3.17 -1.27
CA GLY A 24 -3.79 2.50 -1.35
C GLY A 24 -3.36 2.18 -2.79
N PHE A 25 -4.28 1.61 -3.58
CA PHE A 25 -4.02 1.30 -4.99
C PHE A 25 -3.69 2.55 -5.81
N GLN A 26 -4.42 3.66 -5.61
CA GLN A 26 -4.14 4.92 -6.30
C GLN A 26 -2.74 5.46 -5.96
N ALA A 27 -2.35 5.41 -4.68
CA ALA A 27 -1.03 5.85 -4.23
C ALA A 27 0.10 4.97 -4.81
N ILE A 28 -0.08 3.65 -4.79
CA ILE A 28 0.88 2.68 -5.38
C ILE A 28 0.98 2.88 -6.89
N SER A 29 -0.14 3.01 -7.59
CA SER A 29 -0.19 3.18 -9.04
C SER A 29 0.50 4.47 -9.49
N THR A 30 0.25 5.58 -8.79
CA THR A 30 0.90 6.86 -9.06
C THR A 30 2.42 6.76 -8.87
N PHE A 31 2.86 6.19 -7.75
CA PHE A 31 4.27 5.92 -7.50
C PHE A 31 4.89 5.03 -8.60
N ALA A 32 4.22 3.91 -8.93
CA ALA A 32 4.68 2.94 -9.90
C ALA A 32 4.86 3.54 -11.29
N ARG A 33 3.90 4.35 -11.74
CA ARG A 33 3.98 5.05 -13.02
C ARG A 33 5.16 6.02 -13.08
N ASN A 34 5.41 6.77 -12.00
CA ASN A 34 6.50 7.74 -11.97
C ASN A 34 7.86 7.06 -11.95
N GLN A 35 8.00 6.01 -11.13
CA GLN A 35 9.27 5.29 -10.99
C GLN A 35 9.59 4.42 -12.20
N SER A 36 8.60 3.78 -12.83
CA SER A 36 8.82 2.97 -14.02
C SER A 36 9.30 3.81 -15.20
N ARG A 37 8.78 5.03 -15.37
CA ARG A 37 9.28 5.99 -16.38
C ARG A 37 10.74 6.33 -16.18
N ARG A 38 11.16 6.57 -14.93
CA ARG A 38 12.57 6.87 -14.61
C ARG A 38 13.47 5.66 -14.87
N LEU A 39 13.03 4.47 -14.50
CA LEU A 39 13.76 3.23 -14.76
C LEU A 39 13.91 2.99 -16.27
N ALA A 40 12.85 3.19 -17.04
CA ALA A 40 12.87 3.08 -18.50
C ALA A 40 13.79 4.12 -19.15
N ALA A 41 13.76 5.38 -18.70
CA ALA A 41 14.65 6.42 -19.18
C ALA A 41 16.13 6.08 -18.90
N GLN A 42 16.44 5.59 -17.70
CA GLN A 42 17.80 5.15 -17.36
C GLN A 42 18.25 3.98 -18.26
N ALA A 43 17.38 3.00 -18.50
CA ALA A 43 17.69 1.88 -19.39
C ALA A 43 17.95 2.35 -20.83
N ALA A 44 17.16 3.30 -21.34
CA ALA A 44 17.34 3.88 -22.68
C ALA A 44 18.69 4.59 -22.81
N LEU A 45 19.07 5.40 -21.82
CA LEU A 45 20.36 6.10 -21.81
C LEU A 45 21.56 5.14 -21.80
N ILE A 46 21.47 4.05 -21.01
CA ILE A 46 22.52 3.03 -20.96
C ILE A 46 22.66 2.34 -22.32
N ALA A 47 21.52 1.98 -22.94
CA ALA A 47 21.51 1.35 -24.25
C ALA A 47 22.11 2.26 -25.33
N GLU A 48 21.70 3.53 -25.37
CA GLU A 48 22.23 4.52 -26.31
C GLU A 48 23.73 4.74 -26.12
N GLY A 49 24.19 4.87 -24.87
CA GLY A 49 25.61 5.03 -24.55
C GLY A 49 26.46 3.84 -25.00
N GLY A 50 25.92 2.61 -24.92
CA GLY A 50 26.57 1.41 -25.44
C GLY A 50 26.61 1.35 -26.97
N ILE A 51 25.51 1.72 -27.64
CA ILE A 51 25.42 1.74 -29.12
C ILE A 51 26.37 2.78 -29.72
N THR A 52 26.44 3.97 -29.12
CA THR A 52 27.25 5.08 -29.61
C THR A 52 28.73 4.96 -29.23
N GLY A 53 29.09 4.00 -28.39
CA GLY A 53 30.44 3.82 -27.86
C GLY A 53 30.86 4.86 -26.83
N GLN A 54 29.92 5.69 -26.34
CA GLN A 54 30.17 6.62 -25.22
C GLN A 54 30.42 5.89 -23.90
N LEU A 55 29.86 4.69 -23.75
CA LEU A 55 30.09 3.80 -22.62
C LEU A 55 30.92 2.60 -23.07
N ASP A 56 32.08 2.43 -22.45
CA ASP A 56 32.89 1.23 -22.62
C ASP A 56 32.29 0.04 -21.85
N ALA A 57 32.90 -1.13 -21.98
CA ALA A 57 32.41 -2.37 -21.36
C ALA A 57 32.40 -2.32 -19.82
N GLU A 58 33.29 -1.56 -19.19
CA GLU A 58 33.33 -1.43 -17.73
C GLU A 58 32.21 -0.52 -17.25
N MET A 59 32.04 0.64 -17.90
CA MET A 59 30.95 1.57 -17.63
C MET A 59 29.59 0.91 -17.86
N LEU A 60 29.41 0.14 -18.94
CA LEU A 60 28.17 -0.60 -19.20
C LEU A 60 27.83 -1.57 -18.06
N ARG A 61 28.80 -2.33 -17.55
CA ARG A 61 28.58 -3.22 -16.39
C ARG A 61 28.22 -2.45 -15.13
N PHE A 62 28.93 -1.36 -14.86
CA PHE A 62 28.64 -0.49 -13.73
C PHE A 62 27.21 0.04 -13.78
N PHE A 63 26.78 0.57 -14.93
CA PHE A 63 25.43 1.11 -15.08
C PHE A 63 24.33 0.02 -15.08
N ASP A 64 24.61 -1.17 -15.61
CA ASP A 64 23.70 -2.31 -15.51
C ASP A 64 23.45 -2.73 -14.05
N ASP A 65 24.49 -2.77 -13.23
CA ASP A 65 24.35 -3.08 -11.80
C ASP A 65 23.60 -1.99 -11.02
N GLN A 66 23.79 -0.72 -11.39
CA GLN A 66 22.95 0.38 -10.88
C GLN A 66 21.49 0.22 -11.30
N LEU A 67 21.22 -0.12 -12.57
CA LEU A 67 19.87 -0.33 -13.08
C LEU A 67 19.15 -1.49 -12.37
N LYS A 68 19.85 -2.62 -12.13
CA LYS A 68 19.35 -3.74 -11.31
C LYS A 68 19.01 -3.29 -9.89
N THR A 69 19.86 -2.48 -9.28
CA THR A 69 19.64 -1.94 -7.94
C THR A 69 18.40 -1.05 -7.90
N MET A 70 18.24 -0.17 -8.90
CA MET A 70 17.03 0.67 -9.04
C MET A 70 15.76 -0.17 -9.20
N ALA A 71 15.80 -1.22 -10.02
CA ALA A 71 14.67 -2.13 -10.21
C ALA A 71 14.30 -2.87 -8.92
N ARG A 72 15.30 -3.36 -8.17
CA ARG A 72 15.07 -4.01 -6.86
C ARG A 72 14.44 -3.04 -5.85
N ASN A 73 14.97 -1.83 -5.75
CA ASN A 73 14.44 -0.81 -4.83
C ASN A 73 13.01 -0.39 -5.22
N PHE A 74 12.72 -0.31 -6.52
CA PHE A 74 11.37 -0.09 -7.01
C PHE A 74 10.40 -1.17 -6.53
N ALA A 75 10.73 -2.44 -6.75
CA ALA A 75 9.90 -3.58 -6.32
C ALA A 75 9.68 -3.59 -4.80
N ARG A 76 10.75 -3.35 -4.02
CA ARG A 76 10.68 -3.26 -2.57
C ARG A 76 9.72 -2.16 -2.10
N ALA A 77 9.81 -0.97 -2.69
CA ALA A 77 8.94 0.15 -2.34
C ALA A 77 7.46 -0.13 -2.67
N VAL A 78 7.17 -0.87 -3.75
CA VAL A 78 5.80 -1.31 -4.05
C VAL A 78 5.30 -2.30 -2.99
N ALA A 79 6.12 -3.26 -2.58
CA ALA A 79 5.76 -4.24 -1.56
C ALA A 79 5.49 -3.58 -0.20
N GLU A 80 6.36 -2.66 0.23
CA GLU A 80 6.20 -1.91 1.49
C GLU A 80 4.89 -1.10 1.49
N ARG A 81 4.59 -0.39 0.40
CA ARG A 81 3.33 0.35 0.27
C ARG A 81 2.11 -0.56 0.27
N THR A 82 2.19 -1.71 -0.38
CA THR A 82 1.11 -2.71 -0.38
C THR A 82 0.83 -3.21 1.03
N MET A 83 1.87 -3.51 1.80
CA MET A 83 1.72 -3.93 3.21
C MET A 83 1.02 -2.85 4.04
N ILE A 84 1.42 -1.58 3.89
CA ILE A 84 0.78 -0.45 4.59
C ILE A 84 -0.70 -0.34 4.21
N THR A 85 -1.06 -0.52 2.94
CA THR A 85 -2.47 -0.54 2.49
C THR A 85 -3.26 -1.63 3.19
N LEU A 86 -2.70 -2.84 3.30
CA LEU A 86 -3.38 -3.95 4.00
C LEU A 86 -3.53 -3.70 5.50
N GLN A 87 -2.53 -3.08 6.14
CA GLN A 87 -2.61 -2.69 7.55
C GLN A 87 -3.72 -1.69 7.81
N ARG A 88 -3.84 -0.66 6.96
CA ARG A 88 -4.91 0.33 7.07
C ARG A 88 -6.28 -0.28 6.82
N ALA A 89 -6.42 -1.13 5.81
CA ALA A 89 -7.65 -1.86 5.53
C ALA A 89 -8.10 -2.70 6.73
N TRP A 90 -7.18 -3.42 7.37
CA TRP A 90 -7.47 -4.14 8.61
C TRP A 90 -7.95 -3.20 9.71
N ASN A 91 -7.22 -2.11 9.96
CA ASN A 91 -7.58 -1.16 11.02
C ASN A 91 -8.97 -0.56 10.77
N ALA A 92 -9.29 -0.17 9.53
CA ALA A 92 -10.60 0.35 9.17
C ALA A 92 -11.73 -0.68 9.40
N ILE A 93 -11.51 -1.96 9.08
CA ILE A 93 -12.46 -3.03 9.41
C ILE A 93 -12.67 -3.12 10.93
N THR A 94 -11.57 -3.12 11.69
CA THR A 94 -11.66 -3.25 13.15
C THR A 94 -12.34 -2.04 13.79
N ASP A 95 -12.14 -0.85 13.25
CA ASP A 95 -12.77 0.38 13.71
C ASP A 95 -14.29 0.29 13.56
N VAL A 96 -14.77 -0.22 12.43
CA VAL A 96 -16.20 -0.45 12.18
C VAL A 96 -16.78 -1.51 13.12
N VAL A 97 -16.15 -2.69 13.19
CA VAL A 97 -16.67 -3.83 13.96
C VAL A 97 -16.66 -3.55 15.46
N TRP A 98 -15.51 -3.16 16.01
CA TRP A 98 -15.40 -2.87 17.44
C TRP A 98 -16.10 -1.56 17.81
N GLY A 99 -16.20 -0.60 16.88
CA GLY A 99 -17.02 0.60 17.07
C GLY A 99 -18.49 0.24 17.29
N ALA A 100 -19.06 -0.62 16.44
CA ALA A 100 -20.44 -1.08 16.60
C ALA A 100 -20.66 -1.87 17.90
N VAL A 101 -19.74 -2.79 18.25
CA VAL A 101 -19.81 -3.56 19.50
C VAL A 101 -19.72 -2.64 20.72
N ASN A 102 -18.75 -1.73 20.76
CA ASN A 102 -18.55 -0.82 21.89
C ASN A 102 -19.72 0.16 22.03
N ALA A 103 -20.31 0.63 20.93
CA ALA A 103 -21.52 1.44 20.97
C ALA A 103 -22.69 0.67 21.60
N ALA A 104 -22.89 -0.61 21.24
CA ALA A 104 -23.94 -1.45 21.82
C ALA A 104 -23.72 -1.71 23.33
N LEU A 105 -22.50 -2.07 23.73
CA LEU A 105 -22.13 -2.30 25.13
C LEU A 105 -22.32 -1.04 25.99
N GLY A 106 -21.99 0.13 25.44
CA GLY A 106 -22.20 1.42 26.11
C GLY A 106 -23.66 1.69 26.47
N THR A 107 -24.63 1.18 25.70
CA THR A 107 -26.07 1.36 25.99
C THR A 107 -26.55 0.63 27.24
N VAL A 108 -25.81 -0.36 27.70
CA VAL A 108 -26.10 -1.16 28.91
C VAL A 108 -25.09 -0.91 30.03
N GLY A 109 -24.24 0.11 29.89
CA GLY A 109 -23.26 0.52 30.91
C GLY A 109 -22.07 -0.43 31.06
N ILE A 110 -21.87 -1.35 30.11
CA ILE A 110 -20.69 -2.22 30.08
C ILE A 110 -19.53 -1.44 29.43
N GLY A 111 -18.35 -1.48 30.04
CA GLY A 111 -17.14 -0.86 29.48
C GLY A 111 -16.78 -1.43 28.10
N GLY A 112 -16.12 -0.61 27.27
CA GLY A 112 -15.73 -1.01 25.91
C GLY A 112 -14.65 -2.08 25.86
N LEU A 113 -14.64 -2.86 24.78
CA LEU A 113 -13.58 -3.81 24.45
C LEU A 113 -12.37 -3.09 23.84
N PRO A 114 -11.15 -3.56 24.12
CA PRO A 114 -9.95 -3.05 23.48
C PRO A 114 -10.00 -3.35 21.97
N MET A 115 -9.70 -2.34 21.16
CA MET A 115 -9.77 -2.45 19.71
C MET A 115 -8.44 -2.97 19.14
N PRO A 116 -8.44 -4.08 18.38
CA PRO A 116 -7.22 -4.64 17.80
C PRO A 116 -6.63 -3.70 16.73
N ALA A 117 -5.30 -3.66 16.64
CA ALA A 117 -4.57 -2.86 15.66
C ALA A 117 -3.52 -3.71 14.95
N LEU A 118 -3.29 -3.44 13.67
CA LEU A 118 -2.16 -3.98 12.92
C LEU A 118 -1.25 -2.84 12.46
N GLY A 119 0.01 -2.89 12.90
CA GLY A 119 0.99 -1.84 12.61
C GLY A 119 0.68 -0.52 13.32
N THR A 120 1.07 0.60 12.71
CA THR A 120 0.76 1.94 13.21
C THR A 120 -0.64 2.35 12.75
N ARG A 121 -1.46 2.82 13.69
CA ARG A 121 -2.69 3.56 13.38
C ARG A 121 -2.36 4.98 12.94
#